data_AF-A0A0P1GKA6-F1
#
_entry.id   AF-A0A0P1GKA6-F1
#
_cell.length_a   1.000
_cell.length_b   1.000
_cell.length_c   1.000
_cell.angle_alpha   90.00
_cell.angle_beta   90.00
_cell.angle_gamma   90.00
#
_symmetry.space_group_name_H-M   'P 1'
#
loop_
_entity.id
_entity.type
_entity.pdbx_description
1 polymer ?
#
loop_
_entity_poly.entity_id
_entity_poly.type
_entity_poly.pdbx_seq_one_letter_code
_entity_poly.pdbx_strand_id
1 'polypeptide(L)'
;MALLIALPSLILPPTQGHSPELVTLTAILLGCFVFAEYFSTSPSFLEFRDARPMNRCRFAALAVCVFLVSLLTRHEAAPTGLTALTSSLGHLLAQGLDIAFSPVRLVQLVLPPDLSDPAVELARRATAMAYTASLSSVLVFGLIIRTGRWPQRNGPFNVWINLPLFDPTTGGDVVTRLQRDARLHIAGGVLAPFLLPAMVKLGSGSMDPALFANAQLFVWAVTGWAMFPAMMIMRGMARLRVAELIAVQRRSFALDDELQTA
;
A
#
# COMPACT_ATOMS: atom_id res chain seq x y z
N MET A 1 11.01 6.20 7.62
CA MET A 1 10.52 4.81 7.72
C MET A 1 10.58 4.29 9.15
N ALA A 2 11.71 4.35 9.86
CA ALA A 2 11.80 3.92 11.26
C ALA A 2 10.71 4.51 12.17
N LEU A 3 10.46 5.83 12.11
CA LEU A 3 9.39 6.47 12.89
C LEU A 3 8.00 5.92 12.57
N LEU A 4 7.73 5.60 11.30
CA LEU A 4 6.45 5.02 10.88
C LEU A 4 6.27 3.61 11.45
N ILE A 5 7.34 2.84 11.55
CA ILE A 5 7.31 1.48 12.12
C ILE A 5 7.07 1.54 13.63
N ALA A 6 7.67 2.51 14.32
CA ALA A 6 7.49 2.73 15.74
C ALA A 6 6.14 3.39 16.09
N LEU A 7 5.44 3.98 15.12
CA LEU A 7 4.26 4.82 15.36
C LEU A 7 3.14 4.14 16.17
N PRO A 8 2.74 2.88 15.89
CA PRO A 8 1.73 2.21 16.71
C PRO A 8 2.17 2.05 18.16
N SER A 9 3.44 1.72 18.40
CA SER A 9 4.00 1.55 19.76
C SER A 9 4.02 2.87 20.54
N LEU A 10 4.22 4.00 19.86
CA LEU A 10 4.17 5.33 20.48
C LEU A 10 2.73 5.80 20.79
N ILE A 11 1.74 5.35 20.01
CA ILE A 11 0.35 5.77 20.17
C ILE A 11 -0.42 4.83 21.12
N LEU A 12 -0.20 3.53 21.03
CA LEU A 12 -0.93 2.56 21.84
C LEU A 12 -0.45 2.63 23.30
N PRO A 13 -1.34 2.44 24.29
CA PRO A 13 -0.92 2.36 25.68
C PRO A 13 -0.03 1.12 25.89
N PRO A 14 0.94 1.18 26.82
CA PRO A 14 1.78 0.04 27.13
C PRO A 14 0.91 -1.08 27.72
N THR A 15 0.85 -2.22 27.04
CA THR A 15 0.13 -3.42 27.48
C THR A 15 1.12 -4.56 27.78
N GLN A 16 0.71 -5.48 28.64
CA GLN A 16 1.54 -6.65 28.99
C GLN A 16 1.73 -7.53 27.74
N GLY A 17 2.98 -7.72 27.31
CA GLY A 17 3.33 -8.51 26.12
C GLY A 17 3.94 -7.71 24.96
N HIS A 18 4.04 -6.38 25.07
CA HIS A 18 4.76 -5.56 24.11
C HIS A 18 6.23 -5.41 24.53
N SER A 19 7.16 -5.91 23.72
CA SER A 19 8.60 -5.66 23.89
C SER A 19 9.01 -4.43 23.06
N PRO A 20 9.13 -3.22 23.66
CA PRO A 20 9.55 -2.02 22.93
C PRO A 20 10.92 -2.21 22.26
N GLU A 21 11.76 -3.10 22.77
CA GLU A 21 13.04 -3.49 22.18
C GLU A 21 12.87 -4.11 20.79
N LEU A 22 11.94 -5.04 20.63
CA LEU A 22 11.67 -5.71 19.34
C LEU A 22 11.15 -4.70 18.31
N VAL A 23 10.27 -3.78 18.72
CA VAL A 23 9.75 -2.73 17.83
C VAL A 23 10.87 -1.79 17.39
N THR A 24 11.71 -1.37 18.33
CA THR A 24 12.84 -0.47 18.07
C THR A 24 13.86 -1.13 17.14
N LEU A 25 14.22 -2.39 17.41
CA LEU A 25 15.15 -3.15 16.57
C LEU A 25 14.58 -3.35 15.16
N THR A 26 13.30 -3.68 15.03
CA THR A 26 12.63 -3.81 13.73
C THR A 26 12.59 -2.47 12.99
N ALA A 27 12.30 -1.38 13.69
CA ALA A 27 12.29 -0.03 13.12
C ALA A 27 13.67 0.42 12.61
N ILE A 28 14.73 0.12 13.38
CA ILE A 28 16.11 0.38 12.97
C ILE A 28 16.48 -0.48 11.77
N LEU A 29 16.22 -1.79 11.81
CA LEU A 29 16.59 -2.71 10.73
C LEU A 29 15.93 -2.34 9.41
N LEU A 30 14.61 -2.14 9.40
CA LEU A 30 13.89 -1.73 8.20
C LEU A 30 14.25 -0.30 7.77
N GLY A 31 14.56 0.59 8.74
CA GLY A 31 15.07 1.92 8.47
C GLY A 31 16.43 1.90 7.75
N CYS A 32 17.36 1.10 8.24
CA CYS A 32 18.68 0.86 7.65
C CYS A 32 18.57 0.19 6.28
N PHE A 33 17.68 -0.79 6.10
CA PHE A 33 17.43 -1.41 4.81
C PHE A 33 16.98 -0.37 3.77
N VAL A 34 15.96 0.44 4.10
CA VAL A 34 15.50 1.51 3.20
C VAL A 34 16.60 2.54 2.96
N PHE A 35 17.36 2.91 3.99
CA PHE A 35 18.48 3.82 3.82
C PHE A 35 19.54 3.26 2.86
N ALA A 36 19.93 2.00 3.01
CA ALA A 36 20.89 1.33 2.13
C ALA A 36 20.41 1.29 0.67
N GLU A 37 19.12 1.00 0.44
CA GLU A 37 18.52 1.00 -0.91
C GLU A 37 18.56 2.39 -1.58
N TYR A 38 18.32 3.46 -0.82
CA TYR A 38 18.38 4.83 -1.35
C TYR A 38 19.82 5.37 -1.46
N PHE A 39 20.75 4.87 -0.65
CA PHE A 39 22.15 5.28 -0.68
C PHE A 39 22.96 4.54 -1.77
N SER A 40 22.60 3.29 -2.09
CA SER A 40 23.26 2.51 -3.13
C SER A 40 23.11 3.14 -4.52
N THR A 41 24.18 3.15 -5.32
CA THR A 41 24.10 3.55 -6.74
C THR A 41 23.63 2.43 -7.65
N SER A 42 23.74 1.18 -7.20
CA SER A 42 23.36 -0.01 -7.96
C SER A 42 21.89 -0.37 -7.74
N PRO A 43 21.18 -0.86 -8.77
CA PRO A 43 19.82 -1.34 -8.65
C PRO A 43 19.74 -2.57 -7.76
N SER A 44 18.72 -2.61 -6.91
CA SER A 44 18.46 -3.74 -6.03
C SER A 44 16.96 -4.09 -6.06
N PHE A 45 16.22 -3.91 -4.96
CA PHE A 45 14.87 -4.45 -4.81
C PHE A 45 13.78 -3.39 -4.98
N LEU A 46 14.07 -2.13 -4.66
CA LEU A 46 13.08 -1.06 -4.75
C LEU A 46 12.87 -0.58 -6.19
N GLU A 47 11.83 -1.11 -6.83
CA GLU A 47 11.28 -0.50 -8.05
C GLU A 47 10.78 0.93 -7.79
N PHE A 48 10.94 1.78 -8.80
CA PHE A 48 10.51 3.17 -8.80
C PHE A 48 11.16 4.01 -7.70
N ARG A 49 12.42 3.71 -7.35
CA ARG A 49 13.20 4.43 -6.33
C ARG A 49 13.24 5.95 -6.57
N ASP A 50 13.42 6.38 -7.81
CA ASP A 50 13.48 7.80 -8.17
C ASP A 50 12.11 8.40 -8.53
N ALA A 51 11.04 7.60 -8.42
CA ALA A 51 9.68 8.06 -8.63
C ALA A 51 9.15 8.81 -7.39
N ARG A 52 9.58 10.06 -7.23
CA ARG A 52 9.20 10.92 -6.10
C ARG A 52 7.69 10.92 -5.80
N PRO A 53 6.76 11.07 -6.78
CA PRO A 53 5.32 11.10 -6.48
C PRO A 53 4.81 9.78 -5.92
N MET A 54 5.26 8.66 -6.50
CA MET A 54 4.89 7.33 -6.06
C MET A 54 5.32 7.09 -4.61
N ASN A 55 6.58 7.36 -4.30
CA ASN A 55 7.14 7.07 -2.98
C ASN A 55 6.54 8.00 -1.90
N ARG A 56 6.26 9.26 -2.23
CA ARG A 56 5.56 10.20 -1.34
C ARG A 56 4.12 9.76 -1.08
N CYS A 57 3.36 9.39 -2.11
CA CYS A 57 1.99 8.91 -1.94
C CYS A 57 1.92 7.65 -1.10
N ARG A 58 2.79 6.65 -1.38
CA ARG A 58 2.86 5.40 -0.60
C ARG A 58 3.17 5.68 0.87
N PHE A 59 4.20 6.49 1.14
CA PHE A 59 4.58 6.80 2.52
C PHE A 59 3.50 7.58 3.26
N ALA A 60 2.94 8.63 2.64
CA ALA A 60 1.90 9.44 3.25
C ALA A 60 0.64 8.62 3.53
N ALA A 61 0.20 7.80 2.58
CA ALA A 61 -0.97 6.94 2.74
C ALA A 61 -0.77 5.90 3.85
N LEU A 62 0.39 5.23 3.86
CA LEU A 62 0.73 4.27 4.92
C LEU A 62 0.79 4.96 6.28
N ALA A 63 1.42 6.14 6.37
CA ALA A 63 1.50 6.91 7.61
C ALA A 63 0.14 7.34 8.13
N VAL A 64 -0.72 7.89 7.28
CA VAL A 64 -2.10 8.26 7.64
C VAL A 64 -2.89 7.04 8.07
N CYS A 65 -2.79 5.92 7.34
CA CYS A 65 -3.50 4.69 7.69
C CYS A 65 -3.05 4.13 9.05
N VAL A 66 -1.74 3.95 9.26
CA VAL A 66 -1.19 3.46 10.54
C VAL A 66 -1.60 4.38 11.68
N PHE A 67 -1.52 5.69 11.49
CA PHE A 67 -1.91 6.68 12.49
C PHE A 67 -3.39 6.57 12.87
N LEU A 68 -4.29 6.58 11.87
CA LEU A 68 -5.73 6.53 12.08
C LEU A 68 -6.16 5.21 12.72
N VAL A 69 -5.64 4.07 12.24
CA VAL A 69 -5.96 2.75 12.81
C VAL A 69 -5.39 2.64 14.24
N SER A 70 -4.20 3.20 14.52
CA SER A 70 -3.65 3.21 15.90
C SER A 70 -4.50 4.04 16.85
N LEU A 71 -5.00 5.21 16.41
CA LEU A 71 -5.92 6.03 17.21
C LEU A 71 -7.26 5.35 17.45
N LEU A 72 -7.79 4.66 16.44
CA LEU A 72 -9.01 3.86 16.56
C LEU A 72 -8.84 2.75 17.60
N THR A 73 -7.76 1.97 17.51
CA THR A 73 -7.47 0.88 18.47
C THR A 73 -7.18 1.41 19.89
N ARG A 74 -6.56 2.60 20.01
CA ARG A 74 -6.33 3.25 21.31
C ARG A 74 -7.64 3.64 22.02
N HIS A 75 -8.71 3.91 21.28
CA HIS A 75 -9.95 4.46 21.82
C HIS A 75 -10.54 3.62 22.97
N GLU A 76 -10.47 2.29 22.87
CA GLU A 76 -10.99 1.35 23.87
C GLU A 76 -10.25 1.44 25.21
N ALA A 77 -8.95 1.68 25.19
CA ALA A 77 -8.10 1.67 26.38
C ALA A 77 -7.89 3.05 27.01
N ALA A 78 -7.86 4.12 26.19
CA ALA A 78 -7.61 5.48 26.64
C ALA A 78 -8.36 6.50 25.77
N PRO A 79 -9.69 6.64 25.94
CA PRO A 79 -10.49 7.53 25.12
C PRO A 79 -10.13 9.00 25.36
N THR A 80 -9.90 9.70 24.27
CA THR A 80 -9.67 11.15 24.18
C THR A 80 -10.54 11.75 23.08
N GLY A 81 -10.70 13.07 23.05
CA GLY A 81 -11.47 13.76 22.00
C GLY A 81 -11.01 13.38 20.58
N LEU A 82 -9.70 13.28 20.34
CA LEU A 82 -9.15 12.89 19.04
C LEU A 82 -9.49 11.42 18.67
N THR A 83 -9.37 10.50 19.63
CA THR A 83 -9.74 9.08 19.38
C THR A 83 -11.25 8.92 19.18
N ALA A 84 -12.08 9.73 19.85
CA ALA A 84 -13.53 9.71 19.67
C ALA A 84 -13.94 10.19 18.27
N LEU A 85 -13.32 11.27 17.77
CA LEU A 85 -13.50 11.73 16.38
C LEU A 85 -13.04 10.68 15.37
N THR A 86 -11.93 9.99 15.66
CA THR A 86 -11.43 8.91 14.79
C THR A 86 -12.38 7.72 14.80
N SER A 87 -12.91 7.36 15.97
CA SER A 87 -13.89 6.28 16.14
C SER A 87 -15.20 6.57 15.41
N SER A 88 -15.73 7.80 15.52
CA SER A 88 -16.94 8.20 14.80
C SER A 88 -16.75 8.21 13.28
N LEU A 89 -15.60 8.70 12.80
CA LEU A 89 -15.24 8.62 11.39
C LEU A 89 -15.16 7.17 10.91
N GLY A 90 -14.52 6.29 11.68
CA GLY A 90 -14.45 4.85 11.37
C GLY A 90 -15.81 4.19 11.30
N HIS A 91 -16.73 4.57 12.18
CA HIS A 91 -18.10 4.09 12.17
C HIS A 91 -18.87 4.53 10.90
N LEU A 92 -18.78 5.81 10.53
CA LEU A 92 -19.41 6.34 9.31
C LEU A 92 -18.86 5.64 8.05
N LEU A 93 -17.54 5.46 7.97
CA LEU A 93 -16.90 4.77 6.86
C LEU A 93 -17.32 3.29 6.80
N ALA A 94 -17.42 2.62 7.96
CA ALA A 94 -17.87 1.24 8.02
C ALA A 94 -19.30 1.07 7.53
N GLN A 95 -20.21 1.97 7.90
CA GLN A 95 -21.58 1.98 7.41
C GLN A 95 -21.65 2.27 5.90
N GLY A 96 -20.91 3.27 5.42
CA GLY A 96 -20.91 3.63 4.00
C GLY A 96 -20.30 2.57 3.08
N LEU A 97 -19.38 1.76 3.59
CA LEU A 97 -18.73 0.66 2.86
C LEU A 97 -19.35 -0.71 3.17
N ASP A 98 -20.48 -0.77 3.88
CA ASP A 98 -21.20 -2.02 4.15
C ASP A 98 -22.06 -2.45 2.94
N ILE A 99 -21.37 -2.86 1.89
CA ILE A 99 -21.96 -3.35 0.64
C ILE A 99 -21.56 -4.81 0.46
N ALA A 100 -22.38 -5.59 -0.26
CA ALA A 100 -22.04 -6.96 -0.61
C ALA A 100 -20.64 -7.05 -1.25
N PHE A 101 -19.84 -8.02 -0.81
CA PHE A 101 -18.45 -8.25 -1.25
C PHE A 101 -17.47 -7.10 -0.96
N SER A 102 -17.83 -6.11 -0.13
CA SER A 102 -16.86 -5.11 0.30
C SER A 102 -15.81 -5.73 1.25
N PRO A 103 -14.58 -5.19 1.29
CA PRO A 103 -13.57 -5.63 2.26
C PRO A 103 -14.06 -5.58 3.72
N VAL A 104 -14.98 -4.65 4.02
CA VAL A 104 -15.62 -4.49 5.33
C VAL A 104 -16.51 -5.68 5.70
N ARG A 105 -17.14 -6.35 4.72
CA ARG A 105 -17.82 -7.63 4.94
C ARG A 105 -16.86 -8.82 4.90
N LEU A 106 -15.85 -8.78 4.03
CA LEU A 106 -14.89 -9.88 3.89
C LEU A 106 -14.10 -10.10 5.18
N VAL A 107 -13.81 -9.05 5.96
CA VAL A 107 -13.11 -9.22 7.25
C VAL A 107 -13.91 -10.14 8.19
N GLN A 108 -15.24 -10.04 8.21
CA GLN A 108 -16.10 -10.83 9.08
C GLN A 108 -16.03 -12.34 8.76
N LEU A 109 -15.70 -12.70 7.51
CA LEU A 109 -15.57 -14.11 7.10
C LEU A 109 -14.33 -14.80 7.66
N VAL A 110 -13.31 -14.01 8.03
CA VAL A 110 -12.04 -14.50 8.57
C VAL A 110 -11.89 -14.25 10.06
N LEU A 111 -12.82 -13.52 10.68
CA LEU A 111 -12.85 -13.38 12.13
C LEU A 111 -13.09 -14.73 12.82
N PRO A 112 -12.41 -15.03 13.94
CA PRO A 112 -12.81 -16.10 14.83
C PRO A 112 -14.29 -16.01 15.24
N PRO A 113 -15.01 -17.14 15.34
CA PRO A 113 -16.43 -17.15 15.69
C PRO A 113 -16.70 -16.72 17.14
N ASP A 114 -15.73 -16.88 18.04
CA ASP A 114 -15.88 -16.62 19.48
C ASP A 114 -15.46 -15.19 19.89
N LEU A 115 -15.25 -14.29 18.91
CA LEU A 115 -14.93 -12.89 19.20
C LEU A 115 -16.13 -12.15 19.78
N SER A 116 -15.85 -11.25 20.72
CA SER A 116 -16.87 -10.36 21.28
C SER A 116 -17.37 -9.34 20.26
N ASP A 117 -18.64 -8.92 20.37
CA ASP A 117 -19.24 -7.92 19.47
C ASP A 117 -18.40 -6.62 19.34
N PRO A 118 -17.81 -6.06 20.42
CA PRO A 118 -16.94 -4.89 20.31
C PRO A 118 -15.69 -5.15 19.46
N ALA A 119 -15.10 -6.35 19.54
CA ALA A 119 -13.91 -6.69 18.77
C ALA A 119 -14.23 -6.85 17.27
N VAL A 120 -15.40 -7.42 16.95
CA VAL A 120 -15.92 -7.51 15.57
C VAL A 120 -16.13 -6.11 14.99
N GLU A 121 -16.75 -5.21 15.75
CA GLU A 121 -16.99 -3.84 15.31
C GLU A 121 -15.69 -3.03 15.15
N LEU A 122 -14.71 -3.24 16.04
CA LEU A 122 -13.37 -2.66 15.89
C LEU A 122 -12.70 -3.13 14.60
N ALA A 123 -12.74 -4.44 14.31
CA ALA A 123 -12.21 -5.00 13.06
C ALA A 123 -12.88 -4.39 11.82
N ARG A 124 -14.20 -4.22 11.87
CA ARG A 124 -14.99 -3.62 10.78
C ARG A 124 -14.62 -2.16 10.54
N ARG A 125 -14.56 -1.34 11.60
CA ARG A 125 -14.16 0.08 11.53
C ARG A 125 -12.72 0.26 11.07
N ALA A 126 -11.79 -0.54 11.59
CA ALA A 126 -10.39 -0.49 11.21
C ALA A 126 -10.21 -0.84 9.74
N THR A 127 -10.89 -1.89 9.26
CA THR A 127 -10.88 -2.30 7.86
C THR A 127 -11.44 -1.21 6.95
N ALA A 128 -12.59 -0.62 7.30
CA ALA A 128 -13.20 0.45 6.51
C ALA A 128 -12.27 1.67 6.39
N MET A 129 -11.65 2.07 7.50
CA MET A 129 -10.71 3.18 7.55
C MET A 129 -9.46 2.93 6.71
N ALA A 130 -8.87 1.73 6.86
CA ALA A 130 -7.67 1.35 6.12
C ALA A 130 -7.90 1.25 4.61
N TYR A 131 -9.03 0.68 4.18
CA TYR A 131 -9.40 0.61 2.77
C TYR A 131 -9.79 1.97 2.18
N THR A 132 -10.39 2.85 2.98
CA THR A 132 -10.66 4.23 2.54
C THR A 132 -9.34 4.97 2.29
N ALA A 133 -8.37 4.85 3.20
CA ALA A 133 -7.04 5.43 3.02
C ALA A 133 -6.32 4.82 1.80
N SER A 134 -6.45 3.50 1.59
CA SER A 134 -5.80 2.80 0.48
C SER A 134 -6.38 3.23 -0.87
N LEU A 135 -7.71 3.28 -0.99
CA LEU A 135 -8.40 3.73 -2.20
C LEU A 135 -8.11 5.20 -2.49
N SER A 136 -8.11 6.05 -1.46
CA SER A 136 -7.75 7.46 -1.58
C SER A 136 -6.31 7.63 -2.10
N SER A 137 -5.38 6.78 -1.65
CA SER A 137 -3.99 6.81 -2.13
C SER A 137 -3.87 6.46 -3.61
N VAL A 138 -4.61 5.44 -4.07
CA VAL A 138 -4.67 5.04 -5.48
C VAL A 138 -5.26 6.16 -6.32
N LEU A 139 -6.35 6.78 -5.85
CA LEU A 139 -7.00 7.89 -6.54
C LEU A 139 -6.08 9.11 -6.65
N VAL A 140 -5.49 9.55 -5.54
CA VAL A 140 -4.55 10.69 -5.51
C VAL A 140 -3.35 10.42 -6.41
N PHE A 141 -2.77 9.23 -6.35
CA PHE A 141 -1.65 8.89 -7.24
C PHE A 141 -2.08 8.87 -8.71
N GLY A 142 -3.26 8.33 -9.03
CA GLY A 142 -3.88 8.36 -10.36
C GLY A 142 -4.07 9.80 -10.88
N LEU A 143 -4.56 10.70 -10.05
CA LEU A 143 -4.70 12.12 -10.38
C LEU A 143 -3.34 12.78 -10.63
N ILE A 144 -2.33 12.49 -9.81
CA ILE A 144 -0.98 13.04 -9.97
C ILE A 144 -0.33 12.59 -11.28
N ILE A 145 -0.45 11.32 -11.66
CA ILE A 145 0.13 10.84 -12.94
C ILE A 145 -0.65 11.35 -14.16
N ARG A 146 -1.95 11.62 -14.01
CA ARG A 146 -2.81 12.11 -15.10
C ARG A 146 -2.65 13.61 -15.34
N THR A 147 -2.53 14.40 -14.27
CA THR A 147 -2.39 15.87 -14.33
C THR A 147 -0.92 16.32 -14.40
N GLY A 148 0.00 15.50 -13.88
CA GLY A 148 1.41 15.80 -13.84
C GLY A 148 2.15 15.39 -15.11
N ARG A 149 3.23 16.12 -15.43
CA ARG A 149 4.23 15.73 -16.43
C ARG A 149 5.25 14.71 -15.89
N TRP A 150 4.88 13.92 -14.88
CA TRP A 150 5.77 12.88 -14.36
C TRP A 150 5.94 11.78 -15.44
N PRO A 151 7.17 11.28 -15.67
CA PRO A 151 8.45 11.53 -14.99
C PRO A 151 9.29 12.69 -15.56
N GLN A 152 8.91 13.26 -16.70
CA GLN A 152 9.72 14.22 -17.48
C GLN A 152 10.15 15.49 -16.72
N ARG A 153 9.39 15.90 -15.69
CA ARG A 153 9.66 17.14 -14.94
C ARG A 153 10.93 17.10 -14.07
N ASN A 154 11.51 15.93 -13.80
CA ASN A 154 12.69 15.76 -12.92
C ASN A 154 13.89 15.09 -13.62
N GLY A 155 13.96 15.14 -14.95
CA GLY A 155 15.04 14.53 -15.75
C GLY A 155 14.63 13.25 -16.50
N PRO A 156 15.54 12.66 -17.29
CA PRO A 156 15.27 11.46 -18.06
C PRO A 156 14.96 10.28 -17.12
N PHE A 157 13.87 9.55 -17.39
CA PHE A 157 13.49 8.38 -16.61
C PHE A 157 14.47 7.23 -16.87
N ASN A 158 15.33 6.94 -15.90
CA ASN A 158 16.23 5.81 -15.99
C ASN A 158 15.47 4.50 -15.72
N VAL A 159 15.19 3.75 -16.79
CA VAL A 159 14.47 2.48 -16.75
C VAL A 159 15.22 1.44 -15.92
N TRP A 160 16.54 1.34 -16.05
CA TRP A 160 17.36 0.34 -15.36
C TRP A 160 17.35 0.53 -13.83
N ILE A 161 17.41 1.79 -13.37
CA ILE A 161 17.34 2.11 -11.93
C ILE A 161 15.92 1.92 -11.37
N ASN A 162 14.89 2.28 -12.13
CA ASN A 162 13.50 2.25 -11.64
C ASN A 162 12.79 0.92 -11.87
N LEU A 163 13.27 0.09 -12.79
CA LEU A 163 12.74 -1.23 -13.10
C LEU A 163 13.90 -2.25 -13.13
N PRO A 164 14.57 -2.48 -11.98
CA PRO A 164 15.75 -3.34 -11.89
C PRO A 164 15.49 -4.79 -12.33
N LEU A 165 14.26 -5.27 -12.12
CA LEU A 165 13.84 -6.62 -12.46
C LEU A 165 13.33 -6.75 -13.91
N PHE A 166 13.26 -5.64 -14.65
CA PHE A 166 12.82 -5.63 -16.04
C PHE A 166 14.03 -5.68 -16.95
N ASP A 167 14.21 -6.79 -17.66
CA ASP A 167 15.24 -6.91 -18.69
C ASP A 167 14.72 -6.35 -20.04
N PRO A 168 15.29 -5.22 -20.52
CA PRO A 168 14.90 -4.62 -21.79
C PRO A 168 15.49 -5.34 -23.01
N THR A 169 16.41 -6.29 -22.81
CA THR A 169 17.12 -7.01 -23.89
C THR A 169 16.50 -8.37 -24.25
N THR A 170 15.61 -8.89 -23.40
CA THR A 170 14.83 -10.09 -23.73
C THR A 170 13.91 -9.79 -24.92
N GLY A 171 13.95 -10.66 -25.94
CA GLY A 171 13.24 -10.46 -27.21
C GLY A 171 11.73 -10.12 -27.08
N GLY A 172 11.22 -9.41 -28.08
CA GLY A 172 9.84 -8.89 -28.13
C GLY A 172 9.75 -7.39 -27.81
N ASP A 173 8.58 -6.78 -28.01
CA ASP A 173 8.41 -5.36 -27.79
C ASP A 173 8.30 -5.01 -26.29
N VAL A 174 9.28 -4.22 -25.81
CA VAL A 174 9.34 -3.66 -24.45
C VAL A 174 8.02 -3.02 -24.01
N VAL A 175 7.34 -2.28 -24.90
CA VAL A 175 6.09 -1.59 -24.56
C VAL A 175 4.99 -2.60 -24.25
N THR A 176 4.80 -3.61 -25.11
CA THR A 176 3.77 -4.65 -24.90
C THR A 176 4.00 -5.45 -23.62
N ARG A 177 5.26 -5.80 -23.31
CA ARG A 177 5.62 -6.51 -22.07
C ARG A 177 5.30 -5.67 -20.84
N LEU A 178 5.71 -4.40 -20.86
CA LEU A 178 5.47 -3.48 -19.75
C LEU A 178 3.96 -3.25 -19.52
N GLN A 179 3.17 -3.17 -20.59
CA GLN A 179 1.70 -3.10 -20.49
C GLN A 179 1.09 -4.38 -19.93
N ARG A 180 1.55 -5.56 -20.36
CA ARG A 180 1.07 -6.84 -19.85
C ARG A 180 1.35 -6.97 -18.36
N ASP A 181 2.59 -6.73 -17.95
CA ASP A 181 3.00 -6.85 -16.55
C ASP A 181 2.26 -5.82 -15.68
N ALA A 182 2.02 -4.62 -16.21
CA ALA A 182 1.21 -3.62 -15.53
C ALA A 182 -0.24 -4.06 -15.32
N ARG A 183 -0.89 -4.65 -16.33
CA ARG A 183 -2.26 -5.18 -16.23
C ARG A 183 -2.33 -6.31 -15.20
N LEU A 184 -1.34 -7.20 -15.17
CA LEU A 184 -1.26 -8.27 -14.17
C LEU A 184 -1.17 -7.71 -12.74
N HIS A 185 -0.39 -6.65 -12.52
CA HIS A 185 -0.30 -6.02 -11.20
C HIS A 185 -1.60 -5.32 -10.79
N ILE A 186 -2.27 -4.64 -11.71
CA ILE A 186 -3.58 -4.02 -11.44
C ILE A 186 -4.62 -5.09 -11.12
N ALA A 187 -4.72 -6.14 -11.96
CA ALA A 187 -5.63 -7.25 -11.74
C ALA A 187 -5.34 -7.95 -10.40
N GLY A 188 -4.07 -8.26 -10.12
CA GLY A 188 -3.65 -8.83 -8.84
C GLY A 188 -4.00 -7.95 -7.65
N GLY A 189 -3.81 -6.62 -7.76
CA GLY A 189 -4.18 -5.68 -6.70
C GLY A 189 -5.69 -5.54 -6.50
N VAL A 190 -6.49 -5.66 -7.55
CA VAL A 190 -7.98 -5.69 -7.44
C VAL A 190 -8.46 -7.00 -6.82
N LEU A 191 -7.79 -8.12 -7.10
CA LEU A 191 -8.16 -9.44 -6.58
C LEU A 191 -7.62 -9.71 -5.16
N ALA A 192 -6.50 -9.10 -4.77
CA ALA A 192 -5.84 -9.33 -3.48
C ALA A 192 -6.74 -9.15 -2.24
N PRO A 193 -7.66 -8.15 -2.16
CA PRO A 193 -8.59 -8.02 -1.05
C PRO A 193 -9.48 -9.25 -0.84
N PHE A 194 -9.74 -10.01 -1.89
CA PHE A 194 -10.58 -11.21 -1.90
C PHE A 194 -9.76 -12.48 -1.69
N LEU A 195 -8.59 -12.54 -2.31
CA LEU A 195 -7.68 -13.69 -2.23
C LEU A 195 -7.16 -13.88 -0.81
N LEU A 196 -6.79 -12.82 -0.10
CA LEU A 196 -6.22 -12.93 1.23
C LEU A 196 -7.20 -13.54 2.25
N PRO A 197 -8.46 -13.08 2.36
CA PRO A 197 -9.45 -13.75 3.18
C PRO A 197 -9.71 -15.21 2.78
N ALA A 198 -9.78 -15.48 1.48
CA ALA A 198 -9.98 -16.85 0.97
C ALA A 198 -8.83 -17.78 1.38
N MET A 199 -7.58 -17.32 1.30
CA MET A 199 -6.41 -18.08 1.73
C MET A 199 -6.43 -18.38 3.24
N VAL A 200 -6.80 -17.41 4.08
CA VAL A 200 -6.98 -17.63 5.53
C VAL A 200 -8.07 -18.67 5.78
N LYS A 201 -9.20 -18.57 5.06
CA LYS A 201 -10.32 -19.49 5.22
C LYS A 201 -9.96 -20.93 4.83
N LEU A 202 -9.17 -21.11 3.76
CA LEU A 202 -8.73 -22.41 3.27
C LEU A 202 -7.60 -23.03 4.10
N GLY A 203 -6.72 -22.20 4.66
CA GLY A 203 -5.56 -22.66 5.43
C GLY A 203 -5.88 -22.99 6.88
N SER A 204 -6.35 -22.00 7.64
CA SER A 204 -6.55 -22.09 9.09
C SER A 204 -8.02 -22.02 9.53
N GLY A 205 -8.96 -21.74 8.61
CA GLY A 205 -10.40 -21.62 8.91
C GLY A 205 -10.83 -20.27 9.47
N SER A 206 -9.97 -19.61 10.24
CA SER A 206 -10.11 -18.22 10.72
C SER A 206 -8.73 -17.59 10.98
N MET A 207 -8.70 -16.27 11.20
CA MET A 207 -7.53 -15.57 11.71
C MET A 207 -7.17 -16.06 13.12
N ASP A 208 -5.89 -15.98 13.45
CA ASP A 208 -5.39 -16.28 14.79
C ASP A 208 -5.99 -15.30 15.82
N PRO A 209 -6.67 -15.77 16.88
CA PRO A 209 -7.16 -14.92 17.97
C PRO A 209 -6.08 -14.04 18.61
N ALA A 210 -4.81 -14.47 18.59
CA ALA A 210 -3.68 -13.68 19.10
C ALA A 210 -3.53 -12.33 18.39
N LEU A 211 -4.03 -12.21 17.15
CA LEU A 211 -4.05 -10.97 16.39
C LEU A 211 -4.90 -9.88 17.07
N PHE A 212 -5.97 -10.27 17.77
CA PHE A 212 -6.82 -9.35 18.52
C PHE A 212 -6.31 -9.08 19.94
N ALA A 213 -5.53 -10.02 20.50
CA ALA A 213 -4.86 -9.82 21.79
C ALA A 213 -3.72 -8.80 21.71
N ASN A 214 -3.06 -8.69 20.55
CA ASN A 214 -1.97 -7.75 20.33
C ASN A 214 -2.40 -6.58 19.43
N ALA A 215 -2.68 -5.43 20.04
CA ALA A 215 -3.13 -4.22 19.35
C ALA A 215 -2.17 -3.76 18.23
N GLN A 216 -0.86 -3.95 18.41
CA GLN A 216 0.13 -3.57 17.40
C GLN A 216 0.09 -4.53 16.20
N LEU A 217 -0.02 -5.84 16.45
CA LEU A 217 -0.16 -6.83 15.40
C LEU A 217 -1.44 -6.60 14.60
N PHE A 218 -2.55 -6.28 15.28
CA PHE A 218 -3.82 -5.90 14.65
C PHE A 218 -3.66 -4.70 13.71
N VAL A 219 -3.05 -3.60 14.17
CA VAL A 219 -2.83 -2.39 13.35
C VAL A 219 -2.04 -2.72 12.08
N TRP A 220 -0.96 -3.48 12.20
CA TRP A 220 -0.14 -3.88 11.05
C TRP A 220 -0.84 -4.86 10.12
N ALA A 221 -1.61 -5.80 10.66
CA ALA A 221 -2.37 -6.76 9.86
C ALA A 221 -3.43 -6.06 8.99
N VAL A 222 -4.24 -5.20 9.59
CA VAL A 222 -5.30 -4.46 8.88
C VAL A 222 -4.68 -3.48 7.86
N THR A 223 -3.65 -2.74 8.27
CA THR A 223 -2.96 -1.80 7.38
C THR A 223 -2.28 -2.51 6.23
N GLY A 224 -1.57 -3.61 6.50
CA GLY A 224 -0.90 -4.43 5.50
C GLY A 224 -1.89 -4.99 4.49
N TRP A 225 -3.02 -5.52 4.97
CA TRP A 225 -4.06 -6.06 4.12
C TRP A 225 -4.68 -5.01 3.19
N ALA A 226 -4.94 -3.79 3.69
CA ALA A 226 -5.51 -2.72 2.86
C ALA A 226 -4.48 -2.05 1.93
N MET A 227 -3.22 -1.93 2.35
CA MET A 227 -2.18 -1.21 1.60
C MET A 227 -1.52 -2.08 0.53
N PHE A 228 -1.36 -3.38 0.76
CA PHE A 228 -0.83 -4.31 -0.23
C PHE A 228 -1.50 -4.20 -1.61
N PRO A 229 -2.84 -4.31 -1.74
CA PRO A 229 -3.53 -4.16 -3.03
C PRO A 229 -3.31 -2.78 -3.65
N ALA A 230 -3.39 -1.71 -2.84
CA ALA A 230 -3.15 -0.35 -3.33
C ALA A 230 -1.73 -0.18 -3.88
N MET A 231 -0.72 -0.75 -3.23
CA MET A 231 0.66 -0.73 -3.71
C MET A 231 0.82 -1.46 -5.05
N MET A 232 0.15 -2.62 -5.22
CA MET A 232 0.15 -3.35 -6.50
C MET A 232 -0.49 -2.53 -7.63
N ILE A 233 -1.67 -1.94 -7.38
CA ILE A 233 -2.39 -1.13 -8.37
C ILE A 233 -1.53 0.08 -8.77
N MET A 234 -0.98 0.81 -7.79
CA MET A 234 -0.10 1.94 -8.06
C MET A 234 1.13 1.55 -8.89
N ARG A 235 1.80 0.42 -8.55
CA ARG A 235 2.91 -0.12 -9.36
C ARG A 235 2.49 -0.39 -10.79
N GLY A 236 1.33 -1.00 -11.00
CA GLY A 236 0.78 -1.24 -12.34
C GLY A 236 0.50 0.06 -13.11
N MET A 237 -0.15 1.04 -12.49
CA MET A 237 -0.42 2.34 -13.12
C MET A 237 0.88 3.07 -13.53
N ALA A 238 1.91 3.03 -12.70
CA ALA A 238 3.21 3.64 -13.04
C ALA A 238 3.87 2.95 -14.24
N ARG A 239 3.82 1.61 -14.32
CA ARG A 239 4.33 0.87 -15.48
C ARG A 239 3.56 1.18 -16.76
N LEU A 240 2.22 1.29 -16.71
CA LEU A 240 1.43 1.74 -17.87
C LEU A 240 1.86 3.12 -18.35
N ARG A 241 2.08 4.05 -17.42
CA ARG A 241 2.52 5.41 -17.77
C ARG A 241 3.89 5.41 -18.44
N VAL A 242 4.84 4.62 -17.93
CA VAL A 242 6.16 4.49 -18.57
C VAL A 242 6.05 3.89 -19.97
N ALA A 243 5.21 2.86 -20.15
CA ALA A 243 4.99 2.23 -21.46
C ALA A 243 4.43 3.23 -22.49
N GLU A 244 3.45 4.05 -22.08
CA GLU A 244 2.88 5.11 -22.92
C GLU A 244 3.94 6.12 -23.36
N LEU A 245 4.82 6.55 -22.45
CA LEU A 245 5.87 7.52 -22.76
C LEU A 245 6.90 6.98 -23.74
N ILE A 246 7.30 5.71 -23.58
CA ILE A 246 8.19 5.03 -24.54
C ILE A 246 7.53 4.96 -25.92
N ALA A 247 6.22 4.63 -25.97
CA ALA A 247 5.49 4.56 -27.23
C ALA A 247 5.32 5.93 -27.92
N VAL A 248 5.15 7.01 -27.16
CA VAL A 248 5.13 8.39 -27.70
C VAL A 248 6.51 8.78 -28.22
N GLN A 249 7.57 8.52 -27.46
CA GLN A 249 8.93 8.87 -27.84
C GLN A 249 9.41 8.11 -29.10
N ARG A 250 9.04 6.84 -29.26
CA ARG A 250 9.33 6.10 -30.51
C ARG A 250 8.62 6.69 -31.72
N ARG A 251 7.37 7.12 -31.56
CA ARG A 251 6.60 7.77 -32.63
C ARG A 251 7.21 9.12 -33.04
N SER A 252 7.69 9.92 -32.09
CA SER A 252 8.37 11.18 -32.42
C SER A 252 9.67 10.94 -33.19
N PHE A 253 10.49 9.96 -32.78
CA PHE A 253 11.73 9.65 -33.50
C PHE A 253 11.48 9.14 -34.93
N ALA A 254 10.44 8.33 -35.14
CA ALA A 254 10.08 7.87 -36.48
C ALA A 254 9.66 9.04 -37.40
N LEU A 255 8.90 10.00 -36.87
CA LEU A 255 8.51 11.22 -37.61
C LEU A 255 9.70 12.11 -37.95
N ASP A 256 10.65 12.27 -37.02
CA ASP A 256 11.86 13.05 -37.25
C ASP A 256 12.74 12.43 -38.35
N ASP A 257 12.81 11.10 -38.41
CA ASP A 257 13.56 10.35 -39.45
C ASP A 257 12.90 10.49 -40.83
N GLU A 258 11.56 10.43 -40.90
CA GLU A 258 10.79 10.71 -42.12
C GLU A 258 11.02 12.15 -42.63
N LEU A 259 11.13 13.13 -41.74
CA LEU A 259 11.39 14.53 -42.11
C LEU A 259 12.84 14.78 -42.54
N GLN A 260 13.80 14.00 -42.05
CA GLN A 260 15.21 14.10 -42.47
C GLN A 260 15.50 13.38 -43.79
N THR A 261 14.65 12.42 -44.17
CA THR A 261 14.80 11.62 -45.40
C THR A 261 13.96 12.13 -46.58
N ALA A 262 13.11 13.14 -46.36
CA ALA A 262 12.32 13.86 -47.38
C ALA A 262 13.04 15.11 -47.92
#